data_AF-A0A0F0DUX5-F1
#
_entry.id   AF-A0A0F0DUX5-F1
#
_cell.length_a   1.000
_cell.length_b   1.000
_cell.length_c   1.000
_cell.angle_alpha   90.00
_cell.angle_beta   90.00
_cell.angle_gamma   90.00
#
_symmetry.space_group_name_H-M   'P 1'
#
loop_
_entity.id
_entity.type
_entity.pdbx_description
1 polymer ?
#
loop_
_entity_poly.entity_id
_entity_poly.type
_entity_poly.pdbx_seq_one_letter_code
_entity_poly.pdbx_strand_id
1 'polypeptide(L)'
;MAHDDDNGYDIEVLGQCRTNPREGSQHTQNVEARFLWSYAQEEALVALSEQGADKCWHLIADPERRAKRIAARYADLYFASADKSRGKLQMLWPALAAFVVKDIVDAYRYSREDVLNGGWSNMARTSGPSQLVSELLTDASPYEHSLRVYAALAKGNLWLFMDIYPWLWFVLEYGLNRDGSLNADRLRSHVEERDASTLQAQSRDAVKELPFGANWMKRLQARIEADPVYAHGRSYFQTAPTWGGMDGGYGQFEANAGQAHRYVKANVKNYDKGYRVPGSEYWGSFQQAFYVMEEERKELSRLVDDTGALGRLQKVAQFKVTDEVRKTYSLFIDEYALDRAGKVSSQQEEVNIIAKQEQINVLQPLIYQDSKLIKTMDINHRISRASLGSLSPTYTLYFSSAPKNADPALQATFDKPKGPWDYVTGKKMSLPNPTDRMVYVKELADKFNDLMKNRRSYMDGELQKIRGWLHA
;
A
#
# COMPACT_ATOMS: atom_id res chain seq x y z
N MET A 1 0.03 -38.05 22.32
CA MET A 1 -1.08 -38.42 21.44
C MET A 1 -0.85 -39.87 21.07
N ALA A 2 -1.75 -40.76 21.48
CA ALA A 2 -1.62 -42.18 21.20
C ALA A 2 -1.86 -42.42 19.69
N HIS A 3 -0.93 -43.12 19.07
CA HIS A 3 -0.89 -43.47 17.65
C HIS A 3 -1.96 -44.52 17.34
N ASP A 4 -2.78 -44.26 16.33
CA ASP A 4 -3.65 -45.24 15.70
C ASP A 4 -3.51 -45.04 14.18
N ASP A 5 -2.55 -45.76 13.60
CA ASP A 5 -2.10 -45.61 12.21
C ASP A 5 -3.16 -46.03 11.17
N ASP A 6 -4.31 -46.58 11.61
CA ASP A 6 -5.41 -47.04 10.75
C ASP A 6 -6.38 -45.93 10.29
N ASN A 7 -6.38 -44.75 10.94
CA ASN A 7 -7.42 -43.73 10.67
C ASN A 7 -7.04 -42.67 9.60
N GLY A 8 -5.76 -42.61 9.22
CA GLY A 8 -5.25 -41.59 8.29
C GLY A 8 -5.25 -40.16 8.86
N TYR A 9 -4.72 -39.22 8.08
CA TYR A 9 -4.69 -37.79 8.37
C TYR A 9 -5.66 -37.06 7.45
N ASP A 10 -6.54 -36.22 7.99
CA ASP A 10 -7.31 -35.30 7.15
C ASP A 10 -6.52 -34.00 6.96
N ILE A 11 -6.18 -33.70 5.71
CA ILE A 11 -5.45 -32.49 5.33
C ILE A 11 -6.37 -31.70 4.41
N GLU A 12 -6.80 -30.50 4.81
CA GLU A 12 -7.82 -29.70 4.10
C GLU A 12 -7.60 -29.62 2.57
N VAL A 13 -6.34 -29.50 2.13
CA VAL A 13 -5.96 -29.40 0.70
C VAL A 13 -5.89 -30.75 -0.01
N LEU A 14 -5.58 -31.83 0.71
CA LEU A 14 -5.32 -33.16 0.13
C LEU A 14 -6.45 -34.17 0.45
N GLY A 15 -7.39 -33.81 1.31
CA GLY A 15 -8.39 -34.71 1.89
C GLY A 15 -7.79 -35.74 2.85
N GLN A 16 -8.48 -36.87 3.00
CA GLN A 16 -8.04 -37.97 3.85
C GLN A 16 -6.85 -38.70 3.22
N CYS A 17 -5.69 -38.55 3.86
CA CYS A 17 -4.43 -39.20 3.50
C CYS A 17 -4.20 -40.44 4.37
N ARG A 18 -3.86 -41.57 3.76
CA ARG A 18 -3.48 -42.79 4.49
C ARG A 18 -2.12 -43.28 4.00
N THR A 19 -1.28 -43.73 4.92
CA THR A 19 -0.02 -44.39 4.58
C THR A 19 -0.31 -45.74 3.93
N ASN A 20 0.30 -45.98 2.76
CA ASN A 20 0.20 -47.26 2.09
C ASN A 20 1.20 -48.24 2.73
N PRO A 21 0.82 -49.49 3.02
CA PRO A 21 1.71 -50.49 3.62
C PRO A 21 2.87 -50.93 2.71
N ARG A 22 2.85 -50.56 1.42
CA ARG A 22 3.90 -50.90 0.47
C ARG A 22 4.92 -49.77 0.35
N GLU A 23 6.17 -50.07 0.73
CA GLU A 23 7.30 -49.15 0.55
C GLU A 23 7.43 -48.67 -0.89
N GLY A 24 7.68 -47.37 -1.07
CA GLY A 24 7.83 -46.73 -2.39
C GLY A 24 6.52 -46.49 -3.15
N SER A 25 5.36 -46.74 -2.55
CA SER A 25 4.07 -46.41 -3.16
C SER A 25 3.96 -44.92 -3.50
N GLN A 26 3.40 -44.60 -4.65
CA GLN A 26 3.06 -43.24 -5.06
C GLN A 26 1.56 -43.12 -5.25
N HIS A 27 1.00 -41.98 -4.85
CA HIS A 27 -0.40 -41.62 -5.08
C HIS A 27 -0.45 -40.26 -5.76
N THR A 28 -1.21 -40.16 -6.85
CA THR A 28 -1.44 -38.91 -7.54
C THR A 28 -2.67 -38.25 -6.93
N GLN A 29 -2.47 -37.11 -6.27
CA GLN A 29 -3.56 -36.30 -5.73
C GLN A 29 -3.84 -35.12 -6.66
N ASN A 30 -5.10 -34.94 -7.04
CA ASN A 30 -5.56 -33.74 -7.72
C ASN A 30 -5.85 -32.66 -6.68
N VAL A 31 -5.18 -31.52 -6.80
CA VAL A 31 -5.43 -30.34 -5.96
C VAL A 31 -6.37 -29.41 -6.71
N GLU A 32 -7.49 -29.05 -6.09
CA GLU A 32 -8.45 -28.13 -6.68
C GLU A 32 -7.87 -26.71 -6.84
N ALA A 33 -8.33 -25.99 -7.88
CA ALA A 33 -7.84 -24.64 -8.20
C ALA A 33 -7.94 -23.66 -7.02
N ARG A 34 -9.02 -23.71 -6.24
CA ARG A 34 -9.21 -22.88 -5.03
C ARG A 34 -8.08 -23.03 -3.99
N PHE A 35 -7.46 -24.21 -3.91
CA PHE A 35 -6.34 -24.42 -3.01
C PHE A 35 -5.03 -23.88 -3.58
N LEU A 36 -4.84 -23.91 -4.90
CA LEU A 36 -3.74 -23.19 -5.54
C LEU A 36 -3.84 -21.67 -5.31
N TRP A 37 -5.07 -21.13 -5.31
CA TRP A 37 -5.31 -19.75 -4.93
C TRP A 37 -5.04 -19.45 -3.45
N SER A 38 -5.19 -20.46 -2.58
CA SER A 38 -4.82 -20.35 -1.17
C SER A 38 -3.32 -20.14 -1.01
N TYR A 39 -2.50 -20.92 -1.72
CA TYR A 39 -1.05 -20.74 -1.72
C TYR A 39 -0.62 -19.38 -2.31
N ALA A 40 -1.24 -18.94 -3.40
CA ALA A 40 -0.94 -17.62 -3.97
C ALA A 40 -1.29 -16.47 -3.01
N GLN A 41 -2.39 -16.60 -2.25
CA GLN A 41 -2.77 -15.62 -1.23
C GLN A 41 -1.83 -15.68 -0.02
N GLU A 42 -1.44 -16.88 0.41
CA GLU A 42 -0.48 -17.10 1.49
C GLU A 42 0.88 -16.47 1.16
N GLU A 43 1.36 -16.60 -0.08
CA GLU A 43 2.59 -15.94 -0.53
C GLU A 43 2.53 -14.42 -0.40
N ALA A 44 1.40 -13.78 -0.74
CA ALA A 44 1.23 -12.34 -0.51
C ALA A 44 1.25 -11.99 1.00
N LEU A 45 0.64 -12.82 1.85
CA LEU A 45 0.64 -12.62 3.30
C LEU A 45 2.07 -12.75 3.87
N VAL A 46 2.78 -13.81 3.49
CA VAL A 46 4.16 -14.09 3.91
C VAL A 46 5.11 -13.01 3.40
N ALA A 47 4.93 -12.54 2.17
CA ALA A 47 5.76 -11.50 1.57
C ALA A 47 5.80 -10.20 2.41
N LEU A 48 4.72 -9.91 3.16
CA LEU A 48 4.61 -8.74 4.04
C LEU A 48 4.71 -9.10 5.53
N SER A 49 5.20 -10.29 5.86
CA SER A 49 5.32 -10.81 7.22
C SER A 49 6.76 -11.18 7.58
N GLU A 50 7.02 -11.31 8.88
CA GLU A 50 8.28 -11.79 9.43
C GLU A 50 8.03 -12.99 10.33
N GLN A 51 8.95 -13.94 10.33
CA GLN A 51 8.84 -15.09 11.22
C GLN A 51 9.24 -14.68 12.65
N GLY A 52 8.33 -14.90 13.59
CA GLY A 52 8.55 -14.67 15.02
C GLY A 52 9.36 -15.78 15.68
N ALA A 53 9.72 -15.59 16.95
CA ALA A 53 10.37 -16.61 17.76
C ALA A 53 9.49 -17.87 17.97
N ASP A 54 8.18 -17.72 17.85
CA ASP A 54 7.18 -18.79 17.83
C ASP A 54 7.13 -19.56 16.49
N LYS A 55 7.97 -19.19 15.53
CA LYS A 55 8.03 -19.71 14.16
C LYS A 55 6.76 -19.39 13.32
N CYS A 56 5.86 -18.56 13.83
CA CYS A 56 4.70 -18.08 13.09
C CYS A 56 5.06 -16.85 12.25
N TRP A 57 4.36 -16.65 11.15
CA TRP A 57 4.47 -15.44 10.34
C TRP A 57 3.60 -14.33 10.93
N HIS A 58 4.21 -13.19 11.24
CA HIS A 58 3.54 -12.00 11.76
C HIS A 58 3.61 -10.88 10.74
N LEU A 59 2.47 -10.32 10.37
CA LEU A 59 2.42 -9.17 9.46
C LEU A 59 3.28 -8.02 10.01
N ILE A 60 4.13 -7.44 9.18
CA ILE A 60 4.91 -6.26 9.53
C ILE A 60 3.95 -5.13 9.87
N ALA A 61 4.01 -4.62 11.09
CA ALA A 61 3.07 -3.60 11.55
C ALA A 61 3.28 -2.24 10.86
N ASP A 62 4.51 -1.87 10.53
CA ASP A 62 4.84 -0.59 9.91
C ASP A 62 4.44 -0.54 8.41
N PRO A 63 3.53 0.37 8.01
CA PRO A 63 3.17 0.57 6.62
C PRO A 63 4.35 0.97 5.71
N GLU A 64 5.35 1.72 6.22
CA GLU A 64 6.51 2.12 5.41
C GLU A 64 7.36 0.90 5.05
N ARG A 65 7.69 0.05 6.03
CA ARG A 65 8.37 -1.24 5.79
C ARG A 65 7.57 -2.15 4.86
N ARG A 66 6.24 -2.26 5.03
CA ARG A 66 5.40 -3.04 4.09
C ARG A 66 5.51 -2.49 2.67
N ALA A 67 5.45 -1.17 2.47
CA ALA A 67 5.57 -0.58 1.15
C ALA A 67 6.93 -0.86 0.49
N LYS A 68 8.04 -0.84 1.26
CA LYS A 68 9.36 -1.26 0.75
C LYS A 68 9.34 -2.70 0.24
N ARG A 69 8.75 -3.63 1.01
CA ARG A 69 8.60 -5.03 0.58
C ARG A 69 7.70 -5.17 -0.65
N ILE A 70 6.58 -4.45 -0.71
CA ILE A 70 5.68 -4.46 -1.87
C ILE A 70 6.43 -4.02 -3.14
N ALA A 71 7.14 -2.88 -3.08
CA ALA A 71 7.93 -2.38 -4.21
C ALA A 71 8.97 -3.42 -4.66
N ALA A 72 9.68 -4.03 -3.72
CA ALA A 72 10.68 -5.05 -4.01
C ALA A 72 10.08 -6.33 -4.61
N ARG A 73 8.91 -6.76 -4.13
CA ARG A 73 8.20 -7.95 -4.62
C ARG A 73 7.68 -7.76 -6.03
N TYR A 74 7.22 -6.57 -6.39
CA TYR A 74 6.88 -6.27 -7.77
C TYR A 74 8.13 -6.21 -8.68
N ALA A 75 9.23 -5.59 -8.23
CA ALA A 75 10.49 -5.62 -8.97
C ALA A 75 11.00 -7.07 -9.16
N ASP A 76 10.84 -7.92 -8.14
CA ASP A 76 11.20 -9.34 -8.19
C ASP A 76 10.35 -10.12 -9.21
N LEU A 77 9.02 -9.92 -9.24
CA LEU A 77 8.14 -10.53 -10.23
C LEU A 77 8.53 -10.16 -11.68
N TYR A 78 8.93 -8.92 -11.91
CA TYR A 78 9.42 -8.47 -13.23
C TYR A 78 10.62 -9.29 -13.71
N PHE A 79 11.62 -9.51 -12.85
CA PHE A 79 12.79 -10.32 -13.21
C PHE A 79 12.47 -11.81 -13.25
N ALA A 80 11.74 -12.32 -12.25
CA ALA A 80 11.41 -13.74 -12.13
C ALA A 80 10.54 -14.24 -13.29
N SER A 81 9.61 -13.43 -13.80
CA SER A 81 8.79 -13.78 -14.96
C SER A 81 9.64 -13.95 -16.23
N ALA A 82 10.60 -13.05 -16.46
CA ALA A 82 11.54 -13.16 -17.56
C ALA A 82 12.47 -14.37 -17.42
N ASP A 83 13.03 -14.59 -16.24
CA ASP A 83 13.96 -15.69 -15.98
C ASP A 83 13.26 -17.05 -16.13
N LYS A 84 12.11 -17.25 -15.45
CA LYS A 84 11.39 -18.52 -15.47
C LYS A 84 10.85 -18.85 -16.86
N SER A 85 10.41 -17.86 -17.63
CA SER A 85 9.92 -18.05 -19.01
C SER A 85 11.03 -18.08 -20.07
N ARG A 86 12.30 -17.92 -19.69
CA ARG A 86 13.44 -17.78 -20.61
C ARG A 86 13.26 -16.64 -21.62
N GLY A 87 12.74 -15.50 -21.14
CA GLY A 87 12.48 -14.29 -21.91
C GLY A 87 11.23 -14.35 -22.80
N LYS A 88 10.40 -15.39 -22.66
CA LYS A 88 9.16 -15.51 -23.44
C LYS A 88 8.03 -14.64 -22.92
N LEU A 89 7.97 -14.44 -21.60
CA LEU A 89 7.03 -13.58 -20.90
C LEU A 89 7.81 -12.65 -19.97
N GLN A 90 7.49 -11.36 -19.97
CA GLN A 90 8.05 -10.43 -18.99
C GLN A 90 7.00 -9.40 -18.60
N MET A 91 6.50 -9.51 -17.37
CA MET A 91 5.39 -8.70 -16.87
C MET A 91 5.87 -7.26 -16.65
N LEU A 92 5.44 -6.31 -17.48
CA LEU A 92 5.90 -4.92 -17.39
C LEU A 92 5.16 -4.11 -16.33
N TRP A 93 3.89 -4.44 -16.05
CA TRP A 93 3.14 -3.74 -15.02
C TRP A 93 3.80 -3.81 -13.62
N PRO A 94 4.28 -4.95 -13.09
CA PRO A 94 4.91 -4.96 -11.77
C PRO A 94 6.19 -4.12 -11.73
N ALA A 95 6.94 -3.98 -12.84
CA ALA A 95 8.06 -3.04 -12.88
C ALA A 95 7.60 -1.57 -12.72
N LEU A 96 6.53 -1.15 -13.39
CA LEU A 96 5.96 0.19 -13.19
C LEU A 96 5.45 0.36 -11.74
N ALA A 97 4.73 -0.64 -11.22
CA ALA A 97 4.21 -0.63 -9.86
C ALA A 97 5.32 -0.52 -8.81
N ALA A 98 6.48 -1.14 -9.03
CA ALA A 98 7.64 -1.01 -8.14
C ALA A 98 8.12 0.44 -7.98
N PHE A 99 8.16 1.22 -9.07
CA PHE A 99 8.49 2.65 -9.00
C PHE A 99 7.41 3.45 -8.27
N VAL A 100 6.13 3.17 -8.55
CA VAL A 100 5.00 3.86 -7.90
C VAL A 100 5.01 3.61 -6.40
N VAL A 101 5.17 2.35 -5.98
CA VAL A 101 5.19 2.00 -4.55
C VAL A 101 6.44 2.53 -3.87
N LYS A 102 7.59 2.61 -4.56
CA LYS A 102 8.75 3.31 -4.02
C LYS A 102 8.43 4.76 -3.68
N ASP A 103 7.73 5.50 -4.55
CA ASP A 103 7.35 6.88 -4.24
C ASP A 103 6.34 6.98 -3.09
N ILE A 104 5.54 5.92 -2.84
CA ILE A 104 4.73 5.81 -1.62
C ILE A 104 5.62 5.70 -0.36
N VAL A 105 6.74 4.98 -0.42
CA VAL A 105 7.72 4.94 0.69
C VAL A 105 8.23 6.34 1.00
N ASP A 106 8.55 7.12 -0.03
CA ASP A 106 9.03 8.48 0.14
C ASP A 106 7.93 9.44 0.62
N ALA A 107 6.67 9.21 0.24
CA ALA A 107 5.52 9.93 0.80
C ALA A 107 5.36 9.68 2.31
N TYR A 108 5.56 8.44 2.78
CA TYR A 108 5.56 8.15 4.22
C TYR A 108 6.67 8.88 4.96
N ARG A 109 7.88 8.87 4.40
CA ARG A 109 9.03 9.58 4.97
C ARG A 109 8.79 11.07 5.04
N TYR A 110 8.28 11.69 3.98
CA TYR A 110 7.92 13.11 3.96
C TYR A 110 6.90 13.43 5.05
N SER A 111 5.81 12.66 5.14
CA SER A 111 4.82 12.82 6.21
C SER A 111 5.47 12.76 7.59
N ARG A 112 6.35 11.79 7.83
CA ARG A 112 7.01 11.60 9.12
C ARG A 112 8.01 12.70 9.46
N GLU A 113 8.91 13.02 8.53
CA GLU A 113 10.13 13.77 8.78
C GLU A 113 9.93 15.28 8.56
N ASP A 114 9.12 15.66 7.57
CA ASP A 114 8.87 17.06 7.23
C ASP A 114 7.61 17.62 7.88
N VAL A 115 6.60 16.77 8.14
CA VAL A 115 5.33 17.20 8.76
C VAL A 115 5.26 16.83 10.24
N LEU A 116 5.23 15.54 10.56
CA LEU A 116 4.96 15.06 11.94
C LEU A 116 6.11 15.31 12.93
N ASN A 117 7.36 15.38 12.44
CA ASN A 117 8.54 15.57 13.28
C ASN A 117 8.63 16.97 13.90
N GLY A 118 8.27 18.01 13.16
CA GLY A 118 8.89 19.32 13.34
C GLY A 118 8.15 20.38 14.17
N GLY A 119 7.09 19.98 14.88
CA GLY A 119 6.31 20.89 15.72
C GLY A 119 5.70 22.09 14.97
N TRP A 120 5.19 23.07 15.71
CA TRP A 120 4.65 24.35 15.20
C TRP A 120 5.70 25.22 14.48
N SER A 121 7.00 24.88 14.58
CA SER A 121 8.12 25.63 13.98
C SER A 121 8.60 25.12 12.62
N ASN A 122 8.36 23.84 12.29
CA ASN A 122 8.40 23.34 10.90
C ASN A 122 7.05 23.48 10.21
N MET A 123 5.91 23.39 10.92
CA MET A 123 4.77 24.24 10.57
C MET A 123 5.29 25.70 10.49
N ALA A 124 4.69 26.73 9.93
CA ALA A 124 5.35 28.06 9.71
C ALA A 124 6.62 28.10 8.81
N ARG A 125 7.41 27.01 8.64
CA ARG A 125 8.54 26.90 7.67
C ARG A 125 8.19 26.05 6.43
N THR A 126 7.62 24.87 6.62
CA THR A 126 6.97 24.04 5.58
C THR A 126 5.53 24.50 5.34
N SER A 127 4.92 25.15 6.35
CA SER A 127 3.84 26.10 6.15
C SER A 127 4.42 27.43 5.72
N GLY A 128 4.63 27.60 4.43
CA GLY A 128 4.33 28.92 3.89
C GLY A 128 2.85 29.26 4.15
N PRO A 129 2.34 30.39 3.64
CA PRO A 129 0.91 30.72 3.65
C PRO A 129 -0.04 29.56 3.27
N SER A 130 0.46 28.54 2.57
CA SER A 130 -0.20 27.31 2.14
C SER A 130 -0.86 26.41 3.18
N GLN A 131 -0.21 26.03 4.28
CA GLN A 131 -0.82 25.08 5.25
C GLN A 131 -1.78 25.80 6.19
N LEU A 132 -1.52 27.06 6.53
CA LEU A 132 -2.51 27.97 7.12
C LEU A 132 -3.72 28.18 6.19
N VAL A 133 -3.51 28.34 4.87
CA VAL A 133 -4.60 28.36 3.88
C VAL A 133 -5.30 27.01 3.79
N SER A 134 -4.58 25.89 3.88
CA SER A 134 -5.16 24.55 3.90
C SER A 134 -6.03 24.37 5.15
N GLU A 135 -5.54 24.73 6.33
CA GLU A 135 -6.27 24.77 7.60
C GLU A 135 -7.54 25.63 7.49
N LEU A 136 -7.42 26.87 7.00
CA LEU A 136 -8.55 27.79 6.78
C LEU A 136 -9.59 27.29 5.76
N LEU A 137 -9.17 26.47 4.79
CA LEU A 137 -10.06 25.92 3.75
C LEU A 137 -10.63 24.54 4.12
N THR A 138 -10.03 23.84 5.08
CA THR A 138 -10.38 22.45 5.45
C THR A 138 -10.90 22.27 6.86
N ASP A 139 -10.69 23.25 7.73
CA ASP A 139 -10.87 23.17 9.19
C ASP A 139 -10.04 22.03 9.83
N ALA A 140 -8.94 21.60 9.20
CA ALA A 140 -8.10 20.47 9.63
C ALA A 140 -6.63 20.87 9.80
N SER A 141 -5.96 20.29 10.80
CA SER A 141 -4.54 20.57 11.07
C SER A 141 -3.60 19.93 10.02
N PRO A 142 -2.34 20.40 9.88
CA PRO A 142 -1.37 19.78 8.97
C PRO A 142 -1.05 18.33 9.36
N TYR A 143 -1.09 18.03 10.66
CA TYR A 143 -0.97 16.66 11.17
C TYR A 143 -2.16 15.81 10.72
N GLU A 144 -3.39 16.30 10.88
CA GLU A 144 -4.60 15.61 10.44
C GLU A 144 -4.54 15.29 8.94
N HIS A 145 -4.14 16.26 8.10
CA HIS A 145 -3.95 16.04 6.67
C HIS A 145 -2.90 14.98 6.35
N SER A 146 -1.74 15.08 6.99
CA SER A 146 -0.66 14.11 6.78
C SER A 146 -1.08 12.70 7.20
N LEU A 147 -1.72 12.57 8.36
CA LEU A 147 -2.20 11.28 8.90
C LEU A 147 -3.30 10.68 8.04
N ARG A 148 -4.20 11.50 7.49
CA ARG A 148 -5.23 11.05 6.55
C ARG A 148 -4.63 10.46 5.27
N VAL A 149 -3.65 11.15 4.68
CA VAL A 149 -2.94 10.64 3.50
C VAL A 149 -2.14 9.38 3.86
N TYR A 150 -1.44 9.38 4.99
CA TYR A 150 -0.67 8.23 5.48
C TYR A 150 -1.58 7.00 5.65
N ALA A 151 -2.71 7.13 6.34
CA ALA A 151 -3.65 6.04 6.56
C ALA A 151 -4.29 5.55 5.26
N ALA A 152 -4.62 6.46 4.33
CA ALA A 152 -5.11 6.10 3.01
C ALA A 152 -4.08 5.29 2.21
N LEU A 153 -2.82 5.73 2.17
CA LEU A 153 -1.74 4.98 1.52
C LEU A 153 -1.52 3.62 2.20
N ALA A 154 -1.56 3.57 3.54
CA ALA A 154 -1.38 2.33 4.31
C ALA A 154 -2.47 1.29 4.02
N LYS A 155 -3.71 1.74 3.89
CA LYS A 155 -4.86 0.91 3.50
C LYS A 155 -4.77 0.50 2.03
N GLY A 156 -4.62 1.48 1.14
CA GLY A 156 -4.62 1.27 -0.30
C GLY A 156 -3.52 0.31 -0.74
N ASN A 157 -2.28 0.56 -0.32
CA ASN A 157 -1.13 -0.23 -0.75
C ASN A 157 -1.22 -1.69 -0.25
N LEU A 158 -1.65 -1.91 1.00
CA LEU A 158 -1.81 -3.25 1.55
C LEU A 158 -2.87 -4.06 0.78
N TRP A 159 -4.09 -3.52 0.67
CA TRP A 159 -5.20 -4.26 0.08
C TRP A 159 -5.08 -4.40 -1.43
N LEU A 160 -4.46 -3.43 -2.09
CA LEU A 160 -4.09 -3.54 -3.50
C LEU A 160 -3.08 -4.66 -3.73
N PHE A 161 -2.03 -4.75 -2.90
CA PHE A 161 -1.05 -5.83 -3.01
C PHE A 161 -1.70 -7.20 -2.81
N MET A 162 -2.60 -7.32 -1.81
CA MET A 162 -3.34 -8.56 -1.57
C MET A 162 -4.25 -8.96 -2.73
N ASP A 163 -4.75 -8.00 -3.53
CA ASP A 163 -5.48 -8.29 -4.77
C ASP A 163 -4.52 -8.67 -5.91
N ILE A 164 -3.61 -7.76 -6.30
CA ILE A 164 -2.87 -7.89 -7.56
C ILE A 164 -1.74 -8.94 -7.49
N TYR A 165 -0.96 -8.97 -6.40
CA TYR A 165 0.23 -9.82 -6.33
C TYR A 165 -0.09 -11.31 -6.51
N PRO A 166 -1.12 -11.90 -5.87
CA PRO A 166 -1.45 -13.31 -6.08
C PRO A 166 -1.82 -13.66 -7.53
N TRP A 167 -2.47 -12.75 -8.28
CA TRP A 167 -2.75 -12.97 -9.70
C TRP A 167 -1.45 -13.15 -10.49
N LEU A 168 -0.48 -12.25 -10.30
CA LEU A 168 0.80 -12.29 -11.01
C LEU A 168 1.67 -13.47 -10.57
N TRP A 169 1.70 -13.72 -9.26
CA TRP A 169 2.45 -14.85 -8.69
C TRP A 169 1.89 -16.19 -9.15
N PHE A 170 0.55 -16.34 -9.28
CA PHE A 170 -0.06 -17.57 -9.80
C PHE A 170 0.40 -17.87 -11.23
N VAL A 171 0.50 -16.85 -12.09
CA VAL A 171 1.02 -17.02 -13.45
C VAL A 171 2.46 -17.52 -13.42
N LEU A 172 3.29 -16.90 -12.57
CA LEU A 172 4.67 -17.33 -12.40
C LEU A 172 4.74 -18.77 -11.90
N GLU A 173 4.00 -19.11 -10.83
CA GLU A 173 4.19 -20.38 -10.14
C GLU A 173 3.50 -21.55 -10.83
N TYR A 174 2.24 -21.37 -11.21
CA TYR A 174 1.42 -22.43 -11.76
C TYR A 174 1.20 -22.30 -13.27
N GLY A 175 1.37 -21.11 -13.84
CA GLY A 175 1.29 -20.90 -15.28
C GLY A 175 2.56 -21.28 -16.04
N LEU A 176 3.74 -21.18 -15.43
CA LEU A 176 5.01 -21.55 -16.04
C LEU A 176 5.58 -22.83 -15.43
N ASN A 177 5.83 -23.82 -16.28
CA ASN A 177 6.48 -25.07 -15.90
C ASN A 177 7.98 -24.85 -15.61
N ARG A 178 8.62 -25.83 -14.95
CA ARG A 178 10.05 -25.77 -14.61
C ARG A 178 10.98 -25.67 -15.82
N ASP A 179 10.55 -26.18 -16.98
CA ASP A 179 11.29 -26.06 -18.25
C ASP A 179 11.07 -24.71 -18.95
N GLY A 180 10.27 -23.83 -18.35
CA GLY A 180 9.88 -22.52 -18.86
C GLY A 180 8.66 -22.54 -19.77
N SER A 181 8.11 -23.71 -20.12
CA SER A 181 6.90 -23.82 -20.95
C SER A 181 5.64 -23.29 -20.24
N LEU A 182 4.71 -22.70 -21.00
CA LEU A 182 3.46 -22.16 -20.48
C LEU A 182 2.38 -23.24 -20.42
N ASN A 183 1.66 -23.31 -19.29
CA ASN A 183 0.45 -24.07 -19.12
C ASN A 183 -0.79 -23.18 -19.33
N ALA A 184 -1.10 -22.88 -20.59
CA ALA A 184 -2.20 -22.00 -20.96
C ALA A 184 -3.57 -22.52 -20.49
N ASP A 185 -3.79 -23.84 -20.53
CA ASP A 185 -5.07 -24.44 -20.14
C ASP A 185 -5.35 -24.29 -18.65
N ARG A 186 -4.32 -24.40 -17.80
CA ARG A 186 -4.44 -24.10 -16.37
C ARG A 186 -4.77 -22.63 -16.15
N LEU A 187 -4.08 -21.71 -16.82
CA LEU A 187 -4.34 -20.28 -16.67
C LEU A 187 -5.78 -19.92 -17.06
N ARG A 188 -6.29 -20.45 -18.18
CA ARG A 188 -7.67 -20.19 -18.62
C ARG A 188 -8.71 -20.77 -17.68
N SER A 189 -8.49 -22.00 -17.18
CA SER A 189 -9.47 -22.66 -16.33
C SER A 189 -9.47 -22.13 -14.90
N HIS A 190 -8.31 -21.74 -14.35
CA HIS A 190 -8.18 -21.41 -12.93
C HIS A 190 -8.37 -19.92 -12.62
N VAL A 191 -8.30 -19.02 -13.62
CA VAL A 191 -8.51 -17.58 -13.40
C VAL A 191 -9.88 -17.27 -12.80
N GLU A 192 -10.89 -18.09 -13.10
CA GLU A 192 -12.27 -17.92 -12.60
C GLU A 192 -12.48 -18.40 -11.16
N GLU A 193 -11.53 -19.17 -10.62
CA GLU A 193 -11.70 -19.95 -9.39
C GLU A 193 -11.21 -19.21 -8.12
N ARG A 194 -10.70 -17.98 -8.26
CA ARG A 194 -10.25 -17.20 -7.10
C ARG A 194 -11.43 -16.56 -6.39
N ASP A 195 -11.66 -17.00 -5.15
CA ASP A 195 -12.62 -16.39 -4.23
C ASP A 195 -12.09 -16.49 -2.79
N ALA A 196 -12.02 -15.36 -2.09
CA ALA A 196 -11.51 -15.33 -0.72
C ALA A 196 -12.29 -16.23 0.26
N SER A 197 -13.57 -16.52 -0.03
CA SER A 197 -14.40 -17.39 0.79
C SER A 197 -14.06 -18.88 0.66
N THR A 198 -13.45 -19.28 -0.45
CA THR A 198 -13.09 -20.67 -0.75
C THR A 198 -11.63 -20.99 -0.45
N LEU A 199 -10.85 -20.00 0.01
CA LEU A 199 -9.49 -20.23 0.47
C LEU A 199 -9.48 -21.20 1.66
N GLN A 200 -8.36 -21.92 1.76
CA GLN A 200 -7.98 -22.71 2.93
C GLN A 200 -8.19 -21.88 4.21
N ALA A 201 -8.69 -22.53 5.27
CA ALA A 201 -9.12 -21.87 6.50
C ALA A 201 -8.09 -20.89 7.07
N GLN A 202 -6.81 -21.30 7.15
CA GLN A 202 -5.74 -20.45 7.68
C GLN A 202 -5.52 -19.19 6.83
N SER A 203 -5.46 -19.31 5.51
CA SER A 203 -5.31 -18.18 4.58
C SER A 203 -6.50 -17.23 4.67
N ARG A 204 -7.72 -17.78 4.69
CA ARG A 204 -8.97 -17.01 4.83
C ARG A 204 -9.00 -16.23 6.15
N ASP A 205 -8.61 -16.85 7.24
CA ASP A 205 -8.62 -16.21 8.55
C ASP A 205 -7.51 -15.14 8.65
N ALA A 206 -6.32 -15.38 8.10
CA ALA A 206 -5.29 -14.36 7.99
C ALA A 206 -5.75 -13.10 7.22
N VAL A 207 -6.48 -13.26 6.11
CA VAL A 207 -7.07 -12.12 5.36
C VAL A 207 -8.07 -11.34 6.20
N LYS A 208 -8.92 -12.00 6.99
CA LYS A 208 -9.89 -11.32 7.88
C LYS A 208 -9.21 -10.49 8.96
N GLU A 209 -8.00 -10.87 9.35
CA GLU A 209 -7.21 -10.21 10.40
C GLU A 209 -6.36 -9.04 9.90
N LEU A 210 -6.29 -8.81 8.58
CA LEU A 210 -5.51 -7.72 8.00
C LEU A 210 -5.95 -6.33 8.49
N PRO A 211 -5.00 -5.38 8.62
CA PRO A 211 -5.29 -3.98 8.91
C PRO A 211 -6.40 -3.40 8.06
N PHE A 212 -7.20 -2.51 8.65
CA PHE A 212 -8.39 -1.88 8.07
C PHE A 212 -9.58 -2.81 7.80
N GLY A 213 -9.42 -4.14 7.92
CA GLY A 213 -10.53 -5.10 7.90
C GLY A 213 -11.43 -5.01 9.13
N ALA A 214 -12.58 -5.68 9.10
CA ALA A 214 -13.60 -5.58 10.15
C ALA A 214 -13.07 -5.97 11.54
N ASN A 215 -12.31 -7.07 11.63
CA ASN A 215 -11.76 -7.55 12.89
C ASN A 215 -10.71 -6.57 13.45
N TRP A 216 -9.86 -6.05 12.56
CA TRP A 216 -8.88 -5.04 12.94
C TRP A 216 -9.55 -3.74 13.40
N MET A 217 -10.56 -3.23 12.68
CA MET A 217 -11.31 -2.02 13.05
C MET A 217 -11.98 -2.15 14.42
N LYS A 218 -12.59 -3.30 14.72
CA LYS A 218 -13.16 -3.57 16.04
C LYS A 218 -12.11 -3.51 17.15
N ARG A 219 -10.93 -4.07 16.92
CA ARG A 219 -9.82 -4.01 17.89
C ARG A 219 -9.24 -2.60 17.99
N LEU A 220 -9.14 -1.88 16.88
CA LEU A 220 -8.71 -0.49 16.85
C LEU A 220 -9.64 0.38 17.70
N GLN A 221 -10.96 0.25 17.54
CA GLN A 221 -11.93 1.01 18.33
C GLN A 221 -11.73 0.83 19.83
N ALA A 222 -11.66 -0.43 20.27
CA ALA A 222 -11.43 -0.76 21.68
C ALA A 222 -10.08 -0.20 22.19
N ARG A 223 -9.05 -0.17 21.33
CA ARG A 223 -7.75 0.43 21.68
C ARG A 223 -7.80 1.93 21.77
N ILE A 224 -8.52 2.61 20.88
CA ILE A 224 -8.70 4.05 20.95
C ILE A 224 -9.38 4.39 22.28
N GLU A 225 -10.47 3.72 22.62
CA GLU A 225 -11.22 3.94 23.86
C GLU A 225 -10.38 3.70 25.13
N ALA A 226 -9.51 2.68 25.11
CA ALA A 226 -8.73 2.25 26.27
C ALA A 226 -7.23 2.57 26.18
N ASP A 227 -6.82 3.62 25.46
CA ASP A 227 -5.41 4.00 25.27
C ASP A 227 -4.83 4.69 26.53
N PRO A 228 -3.99 4.01 27.33
CA PRO A 228 -3.47 4.57 28.57
C PRO A 228 -2.44 5.68 28.32
N VAL A 229 -1.77 5.67 27.16
CA VAL A 229 -0.77 6.69 26.82
C VAL A 229 -1.46 8.00 26.52
N TYR A 230 -2.53 7.94 25.74
CA TYR A 230 -3.37 9.10 25.46
C TYR A 230 -4.05 9.63 26.72
N ALA A 231 -4.66 8.75 27.53
CA ALA A 231 -5.36 9.17 28.76
C ALA A 231 -4.45 9.94 29.71
N HIS A 232 -3.22 9.46 29.93
CA HIS A 232 -2.23 10.13 30.76
C HIS A 232 -1.66 11.39 30.08
N GLY A 233 -1.43 11.37 28.77
CA GLY A 233 -1.06 12.59 28.04
C GLY A 233 -2.11 13.69 28.17
N ARG A 234 -3.40 13.32 28.13
CA ARG A 234 -4.53 14.24 28.26
C ARG A 234 -4.69 14.77 29.68
N SER A 235 -4.29 14.01 30.72
CA SER A 235 -4.46 14.44 32.11
C SER A 235 -3.65 15.68 32.47
N TYR A 236 -2.53 15.95 31.78
CA TYR A 236 -1.76 17.19 31.96
C TYR A 236 -2.55 18.46 31.63
N PHE A 237 -3.66 18.35 30.90
CA PHE A 237 -4.51 19.49 30.50
C PHE A 237 -5.81 19.60 31.30
N GLN A 238 -6.02 18.78 32.34
CA GLN A 238 -7.25 18.80 33.14
C GLN A 238 -7.32 19.98 34.11
N THR A 239 -6.17 20.56 34.48
CA THR A 239 -6.14 21.79 35.26
C THR A 239 -6.31 22.98 34.33
N ALA A 240 -7.39 23.74 34.50
CA ALA A 240 -7.61 24.96 33.73
C ALA A 240 -6.42 25.94 33.94
N PRO A 241 -5.87 26.54 32.88
CA PRO A 241 -4.82 27.54 33.03
C PRO A 241 -5.34 28.69 33.89
N THR A 242 -4.50 29.22 34.79
CA THR A 242 -4.88 30.43 35.53
C THR A 242 -4.65 31.64 34.61
N TRP A 243 -5.71 32.13 33.96
CA TRP A 243 -5.70 33.26 33.02
C TRP A 243 -5.59 34.62 33.76
N GLY A 244 -4.58 34.80 34.61
CA GLY A 244 -4.46 35.98 35.49
C GLY A 244 -3.09 36.69 35.54
N GLY A 245 -2.06 36.18 34.86
CA GLY A 245 -0.72 36.79 34.77
C GLY A 245 -0.45 37.51 33.45
N MET A 246 0.72 38.18 33.30
CA MET A 246 1.09 38.90 32.06
C MET A 246 1.06 38.02 30.79
N ASP A 247 1.32 36.72 30.94
CA ASP A 247 1.28 35.76 29.82
C ASP A 247 -0.09 35.05 29.67
N GLY A 248 -1.09 35.46 30.45
CA GLY A 248 -2.44 34.90 30.39
C GLY A 248 -2.51 33.37 30.56
N GLY A 249 -1.61 32.72 31.29
CA GLY A 249 -1.66 31.25 31.43
C GLY A 249 -1.09 30.46 30.23
N TYR A 250 -0.57 31.14 29.20
CA TYR A 250 0.10 30.52 28.04
C TYR A 250 1.29 29.65 28.47
N GLY A 251 2.15 30.15 29.37
CA GLY A 251 3.31 29.39 29.85
C GLY A 251 2.92 28.10 30.60
N GLN A 252 1.78 28.09 31.30
CA GLN A 252 1.28 26.87 31.96
C GLN A 252 0.80 25.84 30.93
N PHE A 253 0.10 26.29 29.89
CA PHE A 253 -0.33 25.42 28.79
C PHE A 253 0.86 24.80 28.05
N GLU A 254 1.89 25.59 27.75
CA GLU A 254 3.11 25.12 27.10
C GLU A 254 3.87 24.10 27.96
N ALA A 255 3.97 24.35 29.28
CA ALA A 255 4.58 23.41 30.22
C ALA A 255 3.84 22.06 30.26
N ASN A 256 2.50 22.09 30.31
CA ASN A 256 1.66 20.90 30.27
C ASN A 256 1.82 20.13 28.95
N ALA A 257 1.84 20.85 27.82
CA ALA A 257 2.09 20.25 26.51
C ALA A 257 3.47 19.58 26.45
N GLY A 258 4.51 20.23 26.97
CA GLY A 258 5.84 19.66 27.06
C GLY A 258 5.89 18.37 27.89
N GLN A 259 5.15 18.31 29.01
CA GLN A 259 5.03 17.09 29.81
C GLN A 259 4.30 15.97 29.04
N ALA A 260 3.19 16.30 28.39
CA ALA A 260 2.42 15.34 27.58
C ALA A 260 3.27 14.77 26.43
N HIS A 261 4.00 15.61 25.69
CA HIS A 261 4.87 15.19 24.60
C HIS A 261 5.97 14.22 25.07
N ARG A 262 6.67 14.57 26.16
CA ARG A 262 7.70 13.69 26.75
C ARG A 262 7.14 12.35 27.19
N TYR A 263 5.97 12.36 27.82
CA TYR A 263 5.32 11.15 28.27
C TYR A 263 4.92 10.24 27.10
N VAL A 264 4.31 10.79 26.05
CA VAL A 264 3.96 10.02 24.85
C VAL A 264 5.20 9.37 24.23
N LYS A 265 6.27 10.14 24.00
CA LYS A 265 7.52 9.62 23.42
C LYS A 265 8.11 8.45 24.19
N ALA A 266 8.06 8.53 25.52
CA ALA A 266 8.63 7.49 26.39
C ALA A 266 7.78 6.22 26.42
N ASN A 267 6.48 6.29 26.15
CA ASN A 267 5.56 5.19 26.44
C ASN A 267 4.87 4.59 25.22
N VAL A 268 4.70 5.32 24.12
CA VAL A 268 3.87 4.90 22.97
C VAL A 268 4.26 3.53 22.39
N LYS A 269 5.56 3.22 22.31
CA LYS A 269 6.07 1.93 21.79
C LYS A 269 5.58 0.73 22.61
N ASN A 270 5.42 0.88 23.92
CA ASN A 270 4.99 -0.21 24.80
C ASN A 270 3.49 -0.55 24.63
N TYR A 271 2.71 0.33 24.00
CA TYR A 271 1.25 0.21 23.89
C TYR A 271 0.73 0.18 22.45
N ASP A 272 1.60 0.33 21.44
CA ASP A 272 1.22 0.33 20.01
C ASP A 272 0.52 -0.98 19.61
N LYS A 273 1.18 -2.11 19.85
CA LYS A 273 0.71 -3.45 19.42
C LYS A 273 0.33 -3.50 17.92
N GLY A 274 0.93 -2.65 17.09
CA GLY A 274 0.77 -2.62 15.64
C GLY A 274 -0.50 -1.93 15.13
N TYR A 275 -1.02 -0.94 15.89
CA TYR A 275 -2.23 -0.19 15.54
C TYR A 275 -1.96 1.28 15.21
N ARG A 276 -0.76 1.78 15.52
CA ARG A 276 -0.37 3.15 15.22
C ARG A 276 -0.03 3.32 13.75
N VAL A 277 -0.41 4.47 13.21
CA VAL A 277 -0.14 4.89 11.83
C VAL A 277 0.26 6.37 11.89
N PRO A 278 1.56 6.71 11.91
CA PRO A 278 2.75 5.86 11.66
C PRO A 278 3.10 4.89 12.79
N GLY A 279 3.89 3.86 12.49
CA GLY A 279 4.35 2.88 13.50
C GLY A 279 5.11 3.52 14.66
N SER A 280 4.99 2.94 15.87
CA SER A 280 5.50 3.55 17.10
C SER A 280 7.01 3.81 17.17
N GLU A 281 7.80 3.13 16.34
CA GLU A 281 9.26 3.34 16.27
C GLU A 281 9.65 4.76 15.90
N TYR A 282 8.77 5.49 15.20
CA TYR A 282 9.03 6.85 14.73
C TYR A 282 8.67 7.93 15.74
N TRP A 283 7.89 7.61 16.77
CA TRP A 283 7.26 8.63 17.62
C TRP A 283 8.24 9.35 18.54
N GLY A 284 9.41 8.77 18.79
CA GLY A 284 10.47 9.42 19.56
C GLY A 284 10.94 10.75 18.95
N SER A 285 10.87 10.90 17.62
CA SER A 285 11.31 12.12 16.94
C SER A 285 10.27 13.24 17.03
N PHE A 286 8.96 12.93 16.96
CA PHE A 286 7.87 13.90 16.87
C PHE A 286 7.88 14.94 17.98
N GLN A 287 8.34 16.17 17.72
CA GLN A 287 8.45 17.22 18.75
C GLN A 287 7.15 17.42 19.52
N GLN A 288 6.01 17.36 18.83
CA GLN A 288 4.67 17.52 19.39
C GLN A 288 3.90 16.20 19.42
N ALA A 289 4.56 15.13 19.90
CA ALA A 289 4.04 13.77 19.87
C ALA A 289 2.62 13.62 20.46
N PHE A 290 2.25 14.39 21.48
CA PHE A 290 0.88 14.35 22.01
C PHE A 290 -0.14 14.94 21.01
N TYR A 291 0.14 16.07 20.36
CA TYR A 291 -0.77 16.62 19.36
C TYR A 291 -0.88 15.72 18.14
N VAL A 292 0.23 15.12 17.69
CA VAL A 292 0.20 14.07 16.67
C VAL A 292 -0.69 12.90 17.10
N MET A 293 -0.64 12.50 18.38
CA MET A 293 -1.53 11.48 18.93
C MET A 293 -3.00 11.88 18.89
N GLU A 294 -3.33 13.13 19.21
CA GLU A 294 -4.72 13.60 19.16
C GLU A 294 -5.27 13.50 17.73
N GLU A 295 -4.49 13.97 16.74
CA GLU A 295 -4.89 13.96 15.34
C GLU A 295 -4.92 12.55 14.74
N GLU A 296 -4.00 11.67 15.16
CA GLU A 296 -4.02 10.25 14.76
C GLU A 296 -5.30 9.59 15.25
N ARG A 297 -5.65 9.80 16.52
CA ARG A 297 -6.86 9.21 17.10
C ARG A 297 -8.12 9.72 16.43
N LYS A 298 -8.22 11.02 16.12
CA LYS A 298 -9.36 11.58 15.37
C LYS A 298 -9.51 10.92 14.00
N GLU A 299 -8.40 10.79 13.26
CA GLU A 299 -8.42 10.19 11.93
C GLU A 299 -8.72 8.68 11.98
N LEU A 300 -8.14 7.94 12.92
CA LEU A 300 -8.42 6.51 13.10
C LEU A 300 -9.86 6.25 13.57
N SER A 301 -10.42 7.07 14.47
CA SER A 301 -11.84 7.00 14.85
C SER A 301 -12.75 7.23 13.64
N ARG A 302 -12.44 8.24 12.81
CA ARG A 302 -13.19 8.49 11.57
C ARG A 302 -13.21 7.28 10.65
N LEU A 303 -12.08 6.57 10.52
CA LEU A 303 -12.00 5.36 9.70
C LEU A 303 -12.82 4.19 10.28
N VAL A 304 -12.90 4.07 11.61
CA VAL A 304 -13.79 3.09 12.26
C VAL A 304 -15.26 3.42 11.98
N ASP A 305 -15.63 4.70 12.06
CA ASP A 305 -17.01 5.16 11.88
C ASP A 305 -17.49 5.09 10.42
N ASP A 306 -16.57 5.03 9.44
CA ASP A 306 -16.89 4.90 8.02
C ASP A 306 -17.27 3.45 7.64
N THR A 307 -18.44 3.02 8.09
CA THR A 307 -19.04 1.72 7.76
C THR A 307 -19.22 1.52 6.25
N GLY A 308 -19.40 2.59 5.49
CA GLY A 308 -19.48 2.57 4.04
C GLY A 308 -18.15 2.14 3.41
N ALA A 309 -17.02 2.70 3.86
CA ALA A 309 -15.69 2.28 3.45
C ALA A 309 -15.40 0.82 3.83
N LEU A 310 -15.82 0.38 5.02
CA LEU A 310 -15.68 -1.02 5.41
C LEU A 310 -16.46 -1.97 4.48
N GLY A 311 -17.71 -1.63 4.14
CA GLY A 311 -18.51 -2.43 3.21
C GLY A 311 -17.92 -2.48 1.79
N ARG A 312 -17.30 -1.40 1.33
CA ARG A 312 -16.56 -1.38 0.05
C ARG A 312 -15.31 -2.26 0.11
N LEU A 313 -14.54 -2.17 1.19
CA LEU A 313 -13.38 -3.02 1.40
C LEU A 313 -13.76 -4.50 1.46
N GLN A 314 -14.84 -4.87 2.14
CA GLN A 314 -15.32 -6.25 2.18
C GLN A 314 -15.64 -6.83 0.80
N LYS A 315 -16.09 -6.00 -0.15
CA LYS A 315 -16.30 -6.43 -1.54
C LYS A 315 -14.98 -6.66 -2.28
N VAL A 316 -14.04 -5.73 -2.14
CA VAL A 316 -12.69 -5.85 -2.73
C VAL A 316 -11.95 -7.07 -2.16
N ALA A 317 -12.06 -7.30 -0.86
CA ALA A 317 -11.44 -8.41 -0.15
C ALA A 317 -12.00 -9.79 -0.51
N GLN A 318 -13.02 -9.88 -1.39
CA GLN A 318 -13.44 -11.15 -1.98
C GLN A 318 -12.46 -11.63 -3.06
N PHE A 319 -11.58 -10.76 -3.57
CA PHE A 319 -10.58 -11.04 -4.60
C PHE A 319 -11.15 -11.74 -5.84
N LYS A 320 -12.39 -11.37 -6.20
CA LYS A 320 -13.07 -11.95 -7.35
C LYS A 320 -12.43 -11.49 -8.63
N VAL A 321 -12.38 -12.41 -9.59
CA VAL A 321 -11.97 -12.12 -10.96
C VAL A 321 -12.82 -11.00 -11.57
N THR A 322 -12.17 -10.11 -12.31
CA THR A 322 -12.78 -9.05 -13.11
C THR A 322 -12.46 -9.27 -14.58
N ASP A 323 -13.14 -8.53 -15.46
CA ASP A 323 -12.86 -8.59 -16.90
C ASP A 323 -11.43 -8.13 -17.22
N GLU A 324 -10.91 -7.16 -16.47
CA GLU A 324 -9.52 -6.73 -16.58
C GLU A 324 -8.53 -7.86 -16.23
N VAL A 325 -8.79 -8.63 -15.17
CA VAL A 325 -7.94 -9.77 -14.79
C VAL A 325 -8.01 -10.88 -15.83
N ARG A 326 -9.20 -11.24 -16.33
CA ARG A 326 -9.35 -12.23 -17.42
C ARG A 326 -8.55 -11.83 -18.64
N LYS A 327 -8.67 -10.57 -19.05
CA LYS A 327 -7.97 -10.04 -20.22
C LYS A 327 -6.46 -10.04 -20.01
N THR A 328 -5.99 -9.72 -18.80
CA THR A 328 -4.57 -9.81 -18.42
C THR A 328 -4.02 -11.23 -18.61
N TYR A 329 -4.77 -12.25 -18.16
CA TYR A 329 -4.36 -13.64 -18.33
C TYR A 329 -4.29 -14.05 -19.81
N SER A 330 -5.27 -13.63 -20.62
CA SER A 330 -5.22 -13.83 -22.07
C SER A 330 -3.99 -13.17 -22.69
N LEU A 331 -3.65 -11.94 -22.30
CA LEU A 331 -2.45 -11.25 -22.80
C LEU A 331 -1.16 -11.98 -22.43
N PHE A 332 -1.05 -12.52 -21.21
CA PHE A 332 0.13 -13.32 -20.84
C PHE A 332 0.26 -14.60 -21.65
N ILE A 333 -0.87 -15.26 -21.97
CA ILE A 333 -0.89 -16.44 -22.82
C ILE A 333 -0.44 -16.09 -24.24
N ASP A 334 -0.98 -15.00 -24.78
CA ASP A 334 -0.69 -14.55 -26.14
C ASP A 334 0.77 -14.08 -26.26
N GLU A 335 1.26 -13.26 -25.33
CA GLU A 335 2.65 -12.75 -25.31
C GLU A 335 3.68 -13.87 -25.44
N TYR A 336 3.44 -15.00 -24.79
CA TYR A 336 4.34 -16.14 -24.79
C TYR A 336 4.59 -16.72 -26.19
N ALA A 337 3.64 -16.55 -27.12
CA ALA A 337 3.71 -16.99 -28.51
C ALA A 337 4.18 -15.89 -29.48
N LEU A 338 4.28 -14.63 -29.04
CA LEU A 338 4.58 -13.49 -29.91
C LEU A 338 6.07 -13.36 -30.23
N ASP A 339 6.34 -12.72 -31.38
CA ASP A 339 7.65 -12.20 -31.72
C ASP A 339 7.97 -10.92 -30.93
N ARG A 340 9.16 -10.34 -31.13
CA ARG A 340 9.59 -9.16 -30.37
C ARG A 340 8.66 -7.95 -30.56
N ALA A 341 8.15 -7.72 -31.77
CA ALA A 341 7.31 -6.56 -32.05
C ALA A 341 5.92 -6.73 -31.43
N GLY A 342 5.33 -7.92 -31.55
CA GLY A 342 4.06 -8.25 -30.90
C GLY A 342 4.12 -8.12 -29.38
N LYS A 343 5.23 -8.57 -28.76
CA LYS A 343 5.44 -8.45 -27.32
C LYS A 343 5.36 -7.02 -26.80
N VAL A 344 5.99 -6.07 -27.47
CA VAL A 344 5.97 -4.65 -27.05
C VAL A 344 4.54 -4.11 -27.01
N SER A 345 3.72 -4.43 -28.02
CA SER A 345 2.31 -4.02 -28.04
C SER A 345 1.50 -4.70 -26.94
N SER A 346 1.70 -6.02 -26.74
CA SER A 346 1.02 -6.81 -25.71
C SER A 346 1.32 -6.28 -24.30
N GLN A 347 2.60 -5.98 -24.03
CA GLN A 347 3.05 -5.46 -22.74
C GLN A 347 2.52 -4.04 -22.46
N GLN A 348 2.39 -3.18 -23.48
CA GLN A 348 1.75 -1.88 -23.30
C GLN A 348 0.26 -2.03 -22.99
N GLU A 349 -0.41 -3.01 -23.59
CA GLU A 349 -1.82 -3.31 -23.29
C GLU A 349 -1.98 -3.90 -21.88
N GLU A 350 -1.09 -4.82 -21.46
CA GLU A 350 -0.99 -5.38 -20.11
C GLU A 350 -0.94 -4.27 -19.06
N VAL A 351 0.02 -3.34 -19.20
CA VAL A 351 0.20 -2.22 -18.25
C VAL A 351 -1.09 -1.42 -18.09
N ASN A 352 -1.77 -1.11 -19.20
CA ASN A 352 -2.99 -0.30 -19.16
C ASN A 352 -4.18 -1.04 -18.51
N ILE A 353 -4.32 -2.34 -18.75
CA ILE A 353 -5.44 -3.14 -18.22
C ILE A 353 -5.27 -3.39 -16.73
N ILE A 354 -4.08 -3.80 -16.28
CA ILE A 354 -3.85 -4.03 -14.86
C ILE A 354 -3.93 -2.69 -14.10
N ALA A 355 -3.43 -1.60 -14.69
CA ALA A 355 -3.60 -0.27 -14.09
C ALA A 355 -5.09 0.10 -13.95
N LYS A 356 -5.96 -0.28 -14.88
CA LYS A 356 -7.41 -0.08 -14.73
C LYS A 356 -7.98 -0.92 -13.57
N GLN A 357 -7.59 -2.20 -13.45
CA GLN A 357 -7.98 -3.05 -12.31
C GLN A 357 -7.56 -2.40 -10.98
N GLU A 358 -6.29 -2.03 -10.85
CA GLU A 358 -5.77 -1.34 -9.66
C GLU A 358 -6.53 -0.04 -9.39
N GLN A 359 -6.60 0.86 -10.36
CA GLN A 359 -6.99 2.24 -10.11
C GLN A 359 -8.50 2.41 -9.98
N ILE A 360 -9.30 1.61 -10.68
CA ILE A 360 -10.76 1.76 -10.75
C ILE A 360 -11.45 0.69 -9.90
N ASN A 361 -11.05 -0.57 -10.01
CA ASN A 361 -11.77 -1.65 -9.32
C ASN A 361 -11.33 -1.81 -7.86
N VAL A 362 -10.08 -1.41 -7.55
CA VAL A 362 -9.51 -1.53 -6.19
C VAL A 362 -9.38 -0.18 -5.50
N LEU A 363 -8.51 0.72 -5.97
CA LEU A 363 -8.19 1.95 -5.25
C LEU A 363 -9.35 2.96 -5.22
N GLN A 364 -10.20 3.01 -6.26
CA GLN A 364 -11.34 3.92 -6.26
C GLN A 364 -12.30 3.66 -5.08
N PRO A 365 -12.83 2.44 -4.88
CA PRO A 365 -13.69 2.17 -3.73
C PRO A 365 -12.93 2.20 -2.38
N LEU A 366 -11.64 1.87 -2.35
CA LEU A 366 -10.88 1.79 -1.10
C LEU A 366 -10.46 3.15 -0.53
N ILE A 367 -9.95 4.06 -1.37
CA ILE A 367 -9.38 5.34 -0.92
C ILE A 367 -9.99 6.54 -1.62
N TYR A 368 -10.26 6.50 -2.93
CA TYR A 368 -10.71 7.69 -3.67
C TYR A 368 -12.21 7.97 -3.61
N GLN A 369 -12.98 7.20 -2.83
CA GLN A 369 -14.37 7.51 -2.46
C GLN A 369 -14.49 8.09 -1.04
N ASP A 370 -13.37 8.32 -0.36
CA ASP A 370 -13.33 9.03 0.93
C ASP A 370 -13.40 10.55 0.70
N SER A 371 -14.52 11.18 1.06
CA SER A 371 -14.75 12.61 0.82
C SER A 371 -13.73 13.52 1.51
N LYS A 372 -13.28 13.18 2.71
CA LYS A 372 -12.25 13.95 3.41
C LYS A 372 -10.90 13.79 2.74
N LEU A 373 -10.55 12.59 2.29
CA LEU A 373 -9.31 12.37 1.54
C LEU A 373 -9.34 13.16 0.22
N ILE A 374 -10.44 13.11 -0.53
CA ILE A 374 -10.60 13.85 -1.79
C ILE A 374 -10.33 15.35 -1.56
N LYS A 375 -11.02 15.95 -0.58
CA LYS A 375 -10.83 17.37 -0.23
C LYS A 375 -9.37 17.68 0.10
N THR A 376 -8.71 16.81 0.88
CA THR A 376 -7.30 16.96 1.28
C THR A 376 -6.36 16.92 0.08
N MET A 377 -6.51 15.91 -0.78
CA MET A 377 -5.64 15.73 -1.94
C MET A 377 -5.81 16.84 -2.97
N ASP A 378 -7.03 17.31 -3.20
CA ASP A 378 -7.30 18.42 -4.13
C ASP A 378 -6.71 19.74 -3.61
N ILE A 379 -6.74 19.99 -2.31
CA ILE A 379 -6.17 21.20 -1.72
C ILE A 379 -4.64 21.15 -1.73
N ASN A 380 -4.04 20.01 -1.34
CA ASN A 380 -2.60 19.79 -1.46
C ASN A 380 -2.12 19.97 -2.89
N HIS A 381 -2.86 19.43 -3.86
CA HIS A 381 -2.56 19.60 -5.29
C HIS A 381 -2.63 21.07 -5.72
N ARG A 382 -3.70 21.78 -5.35
CA ARG A 382 -3.85 23.22 -5.67
C ARG A 382 -2.69 24.05 -5.15
N ILE A 383 -2.27 23.80 -3.91
CA ILE A 383 -1.14 24.47 -3.26
C ILE A 383 0.18 24.10 -3.96
N SER A 384 0.40 22.82 -4.21
CA SER A 384 1.60 22.33 -4.89
C SER A 384 1.74 22.95 -6.28
N ARG A 385 0.65 22.98 -7.05
CA ARG A 385 0.59 23.59 -8.37
C ARG A 385 0.85 25.10 -8.36
N ALA A 386 0.29 25.84 -7.39
CA ALA A 386 0.48 27.28 -7.26
C ALA A 386 1.89 27.67 -6.79
N SER A 387 2.56 26.78 -6.04
CA SER A 387 3.88 27.02 -5.45
C SER A 387 5.03 26.34 -6.18
N LEU A 388 4.76 25.67 -7.31
CA LEU A 388 5.71 24.84 -8.05
C LEU A 388 6.42 23.81 -7.15
N GLY A 389 5.67 23.22 -6.22
CA GLY A 389 6.16 22.19 -5.31
C GLY A 389 6.93 22.70 -4.07
N SER A 390 7.11 24.02 -3.91
CA SER A 390 7.86 24.57 -2.77
C SER A 390 7.11 24.53 -1.44
N LEU A 391 5.77 24.48 -1.47
CA LEU A 391 4.92 24.52 -0.27
C LEU A 391 4.18 23.20 0.02
N SER A 392 4.11 22.31 -0.97
CA SER A 392 3.56 20.97 -0.84
C SER A 392 4.16 20.13 -1.97
N PRO A 393 4.49 18.85 -1.76
CA PRO A 393 5.03 18.00 -2.81
C PRO A 393 4.10 17.95 -4.02
N THR A 394 4.68 17.96 -5.21
CA THR A 394 3.96 17.60 -6.44
C THR A 394 3.70 16.11 -6.46
N TYR A 395 2.59 15.68 -7.07
CA TYR A 395 2.39 14.27 -7.40
C TYR A 395 3.26 13.92 -8.61
N THR A 396 4.54 13.68 -8.36
CA THR A 396 5.54 13.32 -9.37
C THR A 396 5.98 11.89 -9.14
N LEU A 397 5.89 11.07 -10.19
CA LEU A 397 6.53 9.76 -10.22
C LEU A 397 7.98 9.93 -10.69
N TYR A 398 8.94 9.36 -9.97
CA TYR A 398 10.34 9.27 -10.38
C TYR A 398 10.70 7.84 -10.80
N PHE A 399 11.12 7.66 -12.05
CA PHE A 399 11.68 6.42 -12.59
C PHE A 399 13.13 6.25 -12.13
N SER A 400 13.32 6.19 -10.83
CA SER A 400 14.60 5.97 -10.14
C SER A 400 14.30 5.32 -8.80
N SER A 401 15.25 4.58 -8.24
CA SER A 401 15.26 4.09 -6.87
C SER A 401 15.46 5.21 -5.83
N ALA A 402 15.98 6.37 -6.25
CA ALA A 402 16.15 7.55 -5.39
C ALA A 402 14.85 8.37 -5.31
N PRO A 403 14.61 9.13 -4.22
CA PRO A 403 13.39 9.91 -4.01
C PRO A 403 13.21 11.08 -4.97
N LYS A 404 14.29 11.51 -5.63
CA LYS A 404 14.28 12.55 -6.65
C LYS A 404 15.28 12.20 -7.74
N ASN A 405 15.01 12.67 -8.95
CA ASN A 405 15.93 12.62 -10.07
C ASN A 405 15.99 14.00 -10.73
N ALA A 406 17.18 14.47 -11.08
CA ALA A 406 17.35 15.76 -11.74
C ALA A 406 17.01 15.71 -13.24
N ASP A 407 17.00 14.51 -13.83
CA ASP A 407 16.68 14.31 -15.25
C ASP A 407 15.17 14.39 -15.48
N PRO A 408 14.66 15.41 -16.20
CA PRO A 408 13.23 15.55 -16.48
C PRO A 408 12.68 14.42 -17.36
N ALA A 409 13.54 13.68 -18.09
CA ALA A 409 13.14 12.50 -18.83
C ALA A 409 12.80 11.31 -17.92
N LEU A 410 13.18 11.35 -16.64
CA LEU A 410 12.98 10.27 -15.67
C LEU A 410 11.88 10.59 -14.64
N GLN A 411 11.01 11.55 -14.92
CA GLN A 411 9.92 11.91 -14.02
C GLN A 411 8.64 12.33 -14.78
N ALA A 412 7.48 12.07 -14.19
CA ALA A 412 6.20 12.55 -14.73
C ALA A 412 5.35 13.15 -13.60
N THR A 413 4.86 14.36 -13.81
CA THR A 413 4.17 15.15 -12.78
C THR A 413 2.71 15.33 -13.15
N PHE A 414 1.81 14.92 -12.26
CA PHE A 414 0.37 15.10 -12.41
C PHE A 414 0.01 16.59 -12.59
N ASP A 415 -0.81 16.89 -13.60
CA ASP A 415 -1.35 18.22 -13.85
C ASP A 415 -0.28 19.33 -13.85
N LYS A 416 0.87 19.01 -14.47
CA LYS A 416 1.98 19.93 -14.64
C LYS A 416 1.52 21.17 -15.43
N PRO A 417 1.72 22.39 -14.91
CA PRO A 417 1.38 23.61 -15.63
C PRO A 417 2.04 23.67 -17.01
N LYS A 418 1.25 23.93 -18.06
CA LYS A 418 1.72 24.02 -19.45
C LYS A 418 2.28 25.39 -19.83
N GLY A 419 2.08 26.41 -18.99
CA GLY A 419 2.61 27.75 -19.22
C GLY A 419 2.39 28.72 -18.05
N PRO A 420 2.88 29.97 -18.18
CA PRO A 420 2.89 30.97 -17.11
C PRO A 420 1.54 31.50 -16.64
N TRP A 421 0.44 31.07 -17.25
CA TRP A 421 -0.91 31.45 -16.82
C TRP A 421 -1.74 30.25 -16.39
N ASP A 422 -1.25 29.04 -16.69
CA ASP A 422 -1.99 27.80 -16.46
C ASP A 422 -2.23 27.59 -14.96
N TYR A 423 -1.31 28.03 -14.09
CA TYR A 423 -1.49 27.97 -12.63
C TYR A 423 -2.72 28.76 -12.14
N VAL A 424 -3.16 29.81 -12.86
CA VAL A 424 -4.34 30.63 -12.54
C VAL A 424 -5.58 30.19 -13.32
N THR A 425 -5.46 29.98 -14.63
CA THR A 425 -6.59 29.84 -15.55
C THR A 425 -6.86 28.39 -15.99
N GLY A 426 -5.91 27.49 -15.75
CA GLY A 426 -6.00 26.10 -16.14
C GLY A 426 -7.10 25.34 -15.40
N LYS A 427 -7.76 24.42 -16.11
CA LYS A 427 -8.62 23.41 -15.48
C LYS A 427 -7.76 22.63 -14.48
N LYS A 428 -8.16 22.67 -13.20
CA LYS A 428 -7.49 21.94 -12.13
C LYS A 428 -7.95 20.49 -12.16
N MET A 429 -7.02 19.58 -12.38
CA MET A 429 -7.30 18.14 -12.37
C MET A 429 -7.34 17.64 -10.92
N SER A 430 -8.08 16.55 -10.68
CA SER A 430 -8.20 15.92 -9.36
C SER A 430 -7.68 14.48 -9.42
N LEU A 431 -6.61 14.16 -8.70
CA LEU A 431 -6.09 12.79 -8.66
C LEU A 431 -7.11 11.77 -8.10
N PRO A 432 -7.98 12.13 -7.13
CA PRO A 432 -9.09 11.25 -6.76
C PRO A 432 -10.16 11.04 -7.83
N ASN A 433 -10.32 11.97 -8.77
CA ASN A 433 -11.26 11.81 -9.88
C ASN A 433 -10.76 10.70 -10.85
N PRO A 434 -11.59 9.67 -11.16
CA PRO A 434 -11.14 8.54 -11.95
C PRO A 434 -10.73 8.92 -13.38
N THR A 435 -11.44 9.86 -14.02
CA THR A 435 -11.13 10.30 -15.38
C THR A 435 -9.80 11.02 -15.43
N ASP A 436 -9.60 12.00 -14.55
CA ASP A 436 -8.37 12.78 -14.48
C ASP A 436 -7.17 11.90 -14.09
N ARG A 437 -7.36 10.97 -13.14
CA ARG A 437 -6.34 10.02 -12.72
C ARG A 437 -5.92 9.09 -13.85
N MET A 438 -6.87 8.52 -14.60
CA MET A 438 -6.55 7.58 -15.67
C MET A 438 -5.81 8.24 -16.84
N VAL A 439 -5.99 9.54 -17.06
CA VAL A 439 -5.14 10.30 -18.02
C VAL A 439 -3.69 10.29 -17.56
N TYR A 440 -3.43 10.57 -16.27
CA TYR A 440 -2.08 10.56 -15.73
C TYR A 440 -1.48 9.16 -15.67
N VAL A 441 -2.25 8.14 -15.26
CA VAL A 441 -1.82 6.74 -15.26
C VAL A 441 -1.40 6.30 -16.66
N LYS A 442 -2.14 6.71 -17.70
CA LYS A 442 -1.74 6.45 -19.09
C LYS A 442 -0.45 7.18 -19.46
N GLU A 443 -0.25 8.43 -19.04
CA GLU A 443 1.02 9.15 -19.24
C GLU A 443 2.20 8.42 -18.58
N LEU A 444 2.00 7.91 -17.36
CA LEU A 444 3.02 7.11 -16.66
C LEU A 444 3.35 5.83 -17.42
N ALA A 445 2.34 5.10 -17.90
CA ALA A 445 2.51 3.90 -18.70
C ALA A 445 3.26 4.17 -20.01
N ASP A 446 2.85 5.20 -20.75
CA ASP A 446 3.48 5.58 -22.02
C ASP A 446 4.95 5.98 -21.81
N LYS A 447 5.24 6.76 -20.76
CA LYS A 447 6.62 7.16 -20.42
C LYS A 447 7.46 5.99 -19.93
N PHE A 448 6.89 5.11 -19.11
CA PHE A 448 7.56 3.89 -18.69
C PHE A 448 7.95 3.02 -19.87
N ASN A 449 7.02 2.79 -20.82
CA ASN A 449 7.28 2.00 -22.03
C ASN A 449 8.39 2.63 -22.89
N ASP A 450 8.40 3.96 -23.04
CA ASP A 450 9.49 4.65 -23.73
C ASP A 450 10.85 4.44 -23.04
N LEU A 451 10.88 4.52 -21.71
CA LEU A 451 12.10 4.27 -20.93
C LEU A 451 12.55 2.81 -20.99
N MET A 452 11.63 1.85 -20.96
CA MET A 452 11.94 0.42 -21.14
C MET A 452 12.45 0.12 -22.55
N LYS A 453 12.04 0.89 -23.56
CA LYS A 453 12.53 0.76 -24.93
C LYS A 453 13.89 1.40 -25.13
N ASN A 454 14.08 2.63 -24.63
CA ASN A 454 15.23 3.47 -24.97
C ASN A 454 16.32 3.52 -23.90
N ARG A 455 15.97 3.21 -22.63
CA ARG A 455 16.85 3.32 -21.46
C ARG A 455 16.79 2.07 -20.57
N ARG A 456 16.59 0.90 -21.17
CA ARG A 456 16.36 -0.35 -20.44
C ARG A 456 17.40 -0.68 -19.37
N SER A 457 18.69 -0.58 -19.70
CA SER A 457 19.78 -0.87 -18.74
C SER A 457 19.70 -0.01 -17.48
N TYR A 458 19.34 1.27 -17.63
CA TYR A 458 19.09 2.15 -16.50
C TYR A 458 17.86 1.70 -15.70
N MET A 459 16.73 1.43 -16.36
CA MET A 459 15.50 0.99 -15.69
C MET A 459 15.71 -0.31 -14.91
N ASP A 460 16.35 -1.31 -15.53
CA ASP A 460 16.68 -2.59 -14.91
C ASP A 460 17.61 -2.36 -13.70
N GLY A 461 18.60 -1.46 -13.83
CA GLY A 461 19.49 -1.09 -12.72
C GLY A 461 18.76 -0.46 -11.53
N GLU A 462 17.79 0.42 -11.77
CA GLU A 462 16.97 1.01 -10.70
C GLU A 462 16.01 0.00 -10.07
N LEU A 463 15.41 -0.88 -10.87
CA LEU A 463 14.55 -1.97 -10.38
C LEU A 463 15.33 -2.96 -9.51
N GLN A 464 16.58 -3.29 -9.85
CA GLN A 464 17.42 -4.13 -8.99
C GLN A 464 17.71 -3.48 -7.64
N LYS A 465 17.91 -2.16 -7.60
CA LYS A 465 18.08 -1.43 -6.32
C LYS A 465 16.80 -1.50 -5.47
N ILE A 466 15.63 -1.32 -6.10
CA ILE A 466 14.33 -1.44 -5.41
C ILE A 466 14.11 -2.87 -4.91
N ARG A 467 14.44 -3.88 -5.73
CA ARG A 467 14.42 -5.31 -5.36
C ARG A 467 15.30 -5.61 -4.13
N GLY A 468 16.33 -4.81 -3.88
CA GLY A 468 17.16 -4.89 -2.67
C GLY A 468 16.38 -4.75 -1.34
N TRP A 469 15.12 -4.31 -1.37
CA TRP A 469 14.26 -4.18 -0.18
C TRP A 469 13.40 -5.42 0.13
N LEU A 470 13.67 -6.58 -0.46
CA LEU A 470 12.92 -7.83 -0.20
C LEU A 470 12.85 -8.21 1.29
N HIS A 471 13.86 -7.82 2.07
CA HIS A 471 13.97 -8.08 3.50
C HIS A 471 13.86 -6.82 4.37
N ALA A 472 13.26 -5.75 3.84
CA ALA A 472 13.09 -4.47 4.55
C ALA A 472 12.23 -4.58 5.82
#